data_AF-A0A9E1J575-F1
#
_entry.id   AF-A0A9E1J575-F1
#
_cell.length_a   1.000
_cell.length_b   1.000
_cell.length_c   1.000
_cell.angle_alpha   90.00
_cell.angle_beta   90.00
_cell.angle_gamma   90.00
#
_symmetry.space_group_name_H-M   'P 1'
#
loop_
_entity.id
_entity.type
_entity.pdbx_description
1 polymer ?
#
loop_
_entity_poly.entity_id
_entity_poly.type
_entity_poly.pdbx_seq_one_letter_code
_entity_poly.pdbx_strand_id
1 'polypeptide(L)' 'LDHLGEGEAAQAVISAFEDVLKNGGPRTRDLGGTANTKEVGEAIAAAV' A
#
# COMPACT_ATOMS: atom_id res chain seq x y z
N LEU A 1 8.65 -3.26 -10.79
CA LEU A 1 7.74 -3.50 -11.92
C LEU A 1 8.10 -2.58 -13.08
N ASP A 2 8.24 -1.27 -12.82
CA ASP A 2 8.68 -0.31 -13.84
C ASP A 2 10.02 -0.67 -14.52
N HIS A 3 11.07 -0.97 -13.74
CA HIS A 3 12.36 -1.45 -14.28
C HIS A 3 12.26 -2.76 -15.09
N LEU A 4 11.17 -3.53 -14.91
CA LEU A 4 10.91 -4.78 -15.63
C LEU A 4 10.02 -4.57 -16.87
N GLY A 5 9.64 -3.33 -17.19
CA GLY A 5 8.72 -3.00 -18.29
C GLY A 5 7.23 -3.00 -17.90
N GLU A 6 6.91 -3.31 -16.65
CA GLU A 6 5.54 -3.42 -16.13
C GLU A 6 5.10 -2.09 -15.47
N GLY A 7 5.03 -1.02 -16.28
CA GLY A 7 4.77 0.34 -15.79
C GLY A 7 3.39 0.51 -15.16
N GLU A 8 2.33 -0.01 -15.80
CA GLU A 8 0.95 0.09 -15.30
C GLU A 8 0.80 -0.62 -13.95
N ALA A 9 1.36 -1.83 -13.82
CA ALA A 9 1.33 -2.58 -12.57
C ALA A 9 2.17 -1.89 -11.47
N ALA A 10 3.28 -1.23 -11.83
CA ALA A 10 4.05 -0.44 -10.88
C ALA A 10 3.25 0.74 -10.33
N GLN A 11 2.58 1.46 -11.24
CA GLN A 11 1.77 2.62 -10.88
C GLN A 11 0.58 2.21 -10.01
N ALA A 12 -0.11 1.12 -10.35
CA ALA A 12 -1.22 0.60 -9.56
C ALA A 12 -0.82 0.32 -8.10
N VAL A 13 0.31 -0.35 -7.87
CA VAL A 13 0.82 -0.63 -6.51
C VAL A 13 1.19 0.63 -5.75
N ILE A 14 1.86 1.60 -6.41
CA ILE A 14 2.23 2.88 -5.78
C ILE A 14 0.98 3.67 -5.40
N SER A 15 0.00 3.77 -6.30
CA SER A 15 -1.26 4.49 -6.06
C SER A 15 -2.05 3.86 -4.91
N ALA A 16 -2.20 2.54 -4.88
CA ALA A 16 -2.86 1.82 -3.79
C ALA A 16 -2.19 2.09 -2.44
N PHE A 17 -0.86 2.06 -2.39
CA PHE A 17 -0.10 2.36 -1.19
C PHE A 17 -0.31 3.80 -0.72
N GLU A 18 -0.25 4.78 -1.63
CA GLU A 18 -0.49 6.18 -1.31
C GLU A 18 -1.91 6.43 -0.80
N ASP A 19 -2.91 5.82 -1.43
CA ASP A 19 -4.31 5.98 -1.05
C ASP A 19 -4.58 5.38 0.34
N VAL A 20 -4.04 4.20 0.64
CA VAL A 20 -4.15 3.59 1.98
C VAL A 20 -3.52 4.51 3.03
N LEU A 21 -2.35 5.09 2.77
CA LEU A 21 -1.70 5.96 3.75
C LEU A 21 -2.36 7.34 3.90
N LYS A 22 -2.85 7.93 2.80
CA LYS A 22 -3.46 9.27 2.80
C LYS A 22 -4.90 9.24 3.33
N ASN A 23 -5.68 8.23 2.96
CA ASN A 23 -7.12 8.18 3.20
C ASN A 23 -7.52 7.39 4.45
N GLY A 24 -6.60 7.22 5.40
CA GLY A 24 -6.89 6.69 6.73
C GLY A 24 -6.90 5.17 6.85
N GLY A 25 -6.21 4.46 5.96
CA GLY A 25 -5.98 3.02 6.07
C GLY A 25 -5.13 2.62 7.29
N PRO A 26 -5.04 1.31 7.58
CA PRO A 26 -4.30 0.81 8.73
C PRO A 26 -2.82 1.20 8.66
N ARG A 27 -2.25 1.57 9.81
CA ARG A 27 -0.84 1.93 9.95
C ARG A 27 -0.14 1.00 10.93
N THR A 28 1.09 0.62 10.59
CA THR A 28 1.96 -0.11 11.50
C THR A 28 2.39 0.77 12.68
N ARG A 29 2.94 0.12 13.72
CA ARG A 29 3.36 0.80 14.97
C ARG A 29 4.45 1.84 14.76
N ASP A 30 5.37 1.61 13.83
CA ASP A 30 6.42 2.57 13.46
C ASP A 30 5.85 3.85 12.82
N LEU A 31 4.65 3.77 12.23
CA LEU A 31 3.89 4.92 11.71
C LEU A 31 2.82 5.44 12.69
N GLY A 32 2.90 5.06 13.97
CA GLY A 32 2.00 5.50 15.03
C GLY A 32 0.61 4.84 15.02
N GLY A 33 0.42 3.77 14.24
CA GLY A 33 -0.81 2.99 14.25
C GLY A 33 -0.75 1.76 15.15
N THR A 34 -1.79 0.94 15.09
CA THR A 34 -1.93 -0.30 15.88
C THR A 34 -1.90 -1.57 15.04
N ALA A 35 -1.91 -1.44 13.71
CA ALA A 35 -1.99 -2.56 12.80
C ALA A 35 -0.65 -3.33 12.73
N ASN A 36 -0.75 -4.60 12.37
CA ASN A 36 0.40 -5.43 12.02
C ASN A 36 0.68 -5.38 10.50
N THR A 37 1.83 -5.92 10.08
CA THR A 37 2.25 -5.90 8.67
C THR A 37 1.27 -6.59 7.73
N LYS A 38 0.60 -7.67 8.19
CA LYS A 38 -0.36 -8.41 7.37
C LYS A 38 -1.61 -7.57 7.11
N GLU A 39 -2.15 -6.92 8.14
CA GLU A 39 -3.34 -6.05 8.01
C GLU A 39 -3.08 -4.88 7.04
N VAL A 40 -1.88 -4.29 7.08
CA VAL A 40 -1.49 -3.23 6.14
C VAL A 40 -1.32 -3.78 4.72
N GLY A 41 -0.69 -4.95 4.56
CA GLY A 41 -0.53 -5.59 3.25
C GLY A 41 -1.86 -5.98 2.60
N GLU A 42 -2.82 -6.51 3.38
CA GLU A 42 -4.16 -6.83 2.91
C GLU A 42 -4.92 -5.59 2.47
N ALA A 43 -4.81 -4.47 3.20
CA ALA A 43 -5.41 -3.20 2.81
C ALA A 43 -4.84 -2.64 1.50
N ILE A 44 -3.52 -2.73 1.31
CA ILE A 44 -2.88 -2.30 0.05
C ILE A 44 -3.33 -3.21 -1.09
N ALA A 45 -3.32 -4.53 -0.91
CA ALA A 45 -3.71 -5.48 -1.95
C ALA A 45 -5.18 -5.32 -2.37
N ALA A 46 -6.07 -4.92 -1.47
CA ALA A 46 -7.47 -4.63 -1.78
C ALA A 46 -7.67 -3.29 -2.53
N ALA A 47 -6.66 -2.43 -2.56
CA ALA A 47 -6.70 -1.11 -3.20
C ALA A 47 -5.95 -1.05 -4.54
N VAL A 48 -5.32 -2.16 -4.98
CA VAL A 48 -4.72 -2.33 -6.32
C VAL A 48 -5.81 -2.78 -7.30
#